data_AF-A0A6N7H813-F1
#
_entry.id   AF-A0A6N7H813-F1
#
_cell.length_a   1.000
_cell.length_b   1.000
_cell.length_c   1.000
_cell.angle_alpha   90.00
_cell.angle_beta   90.00
_cell.angle_gamma   90.00
#
_symmetry.space_group_name_H-M   'P 1'
#
loop_
_entity.id
_entity.type
_entity.pdbx_description
1 polymer ?
#
loop_
_entity_poly.entity_id
_entity_poly.type
_entity_poly.pdbx_seq_one_letter_code
_entity_poly.pdbx_strand_id
1 'polypeptide(L)'
;MRGYVDFDEVDNLDEYRLCYAQTKLDPGLKAAHAVAPWLAVFDDHELANNWYGNGSGWPAARKQASFQAYWENMPLPRSLKPTGPAIPLYRRVQWGTLARFHMMDTRQYRWQQAPNNNCTEIRRTDRTLTGAAQEQWLLDGLAAGGSTWDLLGQQVFFASRDVDGATGTCDVGEDAWDGYEASRRRITQGWIDRQVRNPVVLTGDVHRHWANDLRLNYFDHASPLVGAELVTSSITSGGNPGSTDPAPPEVAKNPHVNYVGNQRGYVRATITGTGLTAEFTKVSSITEPDPAKVTLAVTRRFVVQDGVPGLQDA
;
A
#
# COMPACT_ATOMS: atom_id res chain seq x y z
N MET A 1 34.63 2.18 7.36
CA MET A 1 33.35 2.79 6.95
C MET A 1 33.31 2.70 5.43
N ARG A 2 32.33 2.02 4.82
CA ARG A 2 32.03 2.24 3.39
C ARG A 2 31.24 3.54 3.32
N GLY A 3 31.57 4.41 2.37
CA GLY A 3 30.78 5.63 2.15
C GLY A 3 29.37 5.27 1.70
N TYR A 4 28.41 6.12 2.03
CA TYR A 4 27.12 6.13 1.36
C TYR A 4 27.36 6.45 -0.11
N VAL A 5 26.96 5.57 -1.02
CA VAL A 5 26.96 5.83 -2.46
C VAL A 5 25.63 6.45 -2.79
N ASP A 6 25.68 7.71 -3.23
CA ASP A 6 24.53 8.45 -3.72
C ASP A 6 24.49 8.32 -5.25
N PHE A 7 23.28 8.18 -5.79
CA PHE A 7 23.03 8.11 -7.22
C PHE A 7 21.90 9.10 -7.54
N ASP A 8 22.15 10.06 -8.43
CA ASP A 8 21.09 10.97 -8.91
C ASP A 8 19.92 10.19 -9.52
N GLU A 9 20.23 9.10 -10.23
CA GLU A 9 19.30 8.07 -10.67
C GLU A 9 20.01 6.72 -10.81
N VAL A 10 19.27 5.61 -10.61
CA VAL A 10 19.77 4.22 -10.66
C VAL A 10 19.28 3.55 -11.94
N ASP A 11 20.17 3.13 -12.85
CA ASP A 11 19.81 2.65 -14.18
C ASP A 11 20.19 1.18 -14.44
N ASN A 12 21.32 0.71 -13.91
CA ASN A 12 21.83 -0.65 -14.19
C ASN A 12 21.87 -1.60 -12.98
N LEU A 13 22.05 -2.89 -13.27
CA LEU A 13 21.90 -3.99 -12.31
C LEU A 13 22.86 -3.89 -11.11
N ASP A 14 24.10 -3.45 -11.33
CA ASP A 14 25.08 -3.38 -10.24
C ASP A 14 24.88 -2.13 -9.37
N GLU A 15 24.28 -1.06 -9.91
CA GLU A 15 23.80 0.08 -9.13
C GLU A 15 22.59 -0.30 -8.27
N TYR A 16 21.55 -0.93 -8.85
CA TYR A 16 20.41 -1.44 -8.07
C TYR A 16 20.87 -2.39 -6.94
N ARG A 17 21.77 -3.33 -7.25
CA ARG A 17 22.40 -4.20 -6.24
C ARG A 17 23.13 -3.42 -5.15
N LEU A 18 23.83 -2.34 -5.49
CA LEU A 18 24.53 -1.52 -4.53
C LEU A 18 23.56 -0.74 -3.62
N CYS A 19 22.45 -0.23 -4.16
CA CYS A 19 21.36 0.37 -3.38
C CYS A 19 20.73 -0.64 -2.41
N TYR A 20 20.42 -1.86 -2.87
CA TYR A 20 19.96 -2.92 -1.95
C TYR A 20 21.02 -3.25 -0.91
N ALA A 21 22.28 -3.43 -1.30
CA ALA A 21 23.36 -3.74 -0.36
C ALA A 21 23.53 -2.62 0.69
N GLN A 22 23.42 -1.35 0.31
CA GLN A 22 23.50 -0.20 1.21
C GLN A 22 22.40 -0.24 2.27
N THR A 23 21.13 -0.38 1.86
CA THR A 23 19.99 -0.45 2.77
C THR A 23 19.99 -1.74 3.61
N LYS A 24 20.28 -2.89 2.98
CA LYS A 24 20.32 -4.21 3.64
C LYS A 24 21.54 -4.41 4.55
N LEU A 25 22.53 -3.51 4.52
CA LEU A 25 23.65 -3.51 5.46
C LEU A 25 23.28 -2.94 6.84
N ASP A 26 22.16 -2.24 6.98
CA ASP A 26 21.70 -1.70 8.26
C ASP A 26 21.48 -2.81 9.34
N PRO A 27 22.01 -2.65 10.57
CA PRO A 27 21.81 -3.63 11.65
C PRO A 27 20.35 -3.81 12.09
N GLY A 28 19.54 -2.75 12.07
CA GLY A 28 18.13 -2.80 12.46
C GLY A 28 17.28 -3.57 11.46
N LEU A 29 17.45 -3.28 10.15
CA LEU A 29 16.76 -4.01 9.08
C LEU A 29 17.20 -5.48 9.02
N LYS A 30 18.48 -5.79 9.27
CA LYS A 30 18.95 -7.18 9.43
C LYS A 30 18.26 -7.89 10.58
N ALA A 31 18.16 -7.24 11.74
CA ALA A 31 17.46 -7.82 12.89
C ALA A 31 15.96 -8.04 12.60
N ALA A 32 15.30 -7.07 11.97
CA ALA A 32 13.89 -7.17 11.57
C ALA A 32 13.63 -8.26 10.52
N HIS A 33 14.57 -8.53 9.61
CA HIS A 33 14.52 -9.68 8.70
C HIS A 33 14.82 -11.03 9.38
N ALA A 34 15.58 -11.05 10.48
CA ALA A 34 15.95 -12.29 11.18
C ALA A 34 14.85 -12.82 12.11
N VAL A 35 13.95 -11.97 12.62
CA VAL A 35 12.94 -12.35 13.63
C VAL A 35 11.59 -12.77 13.07
N ALA A 36 11.30 -12.53 11.79
CA ALA A 36 10.00 -12.81 11.17
C ALA A 36 10.11 -13.08 9.67
N PRO A 37 9.20 -13.86 9.06
CA PRO A 37 9.07 -13.96 7.60
C PRO A 37 8.41 -12.70 7.01
N TRP A 38 8.87 -12.24 5.84
CA TRP A 38 8.36 -11.02 5.19
C TRP A 38 7.56 -11.34 3.93
N LEU A 39 6.28 -10.96 3.88
CA LEU A 39 5.43 -11.05 2.69
C LEU A 39 5.56 -9.78 1.83
N ALA A 40 6.72 -9.57 1.21
CA ALA A 40 7.02 -8.32 0.51
C ALA A 40 6.35 -8.16 -0.86
N VAL A 41 6.00 -6.93 -1.21
CA VAL A 41 5.77 -6.41 -2.56
C VAL A 41 6.55 -5.08 -2.72
N PHE A 42 6.84 -4.63 -3.93
CA PHE A 42 7.46 -3.33 -4.20
C PHE A 42 6.40 -2.22 -4.35
N ASP A 43 6.82 -0.97 -4.52
CA ASP A 43 6.04 0.03 -5.24
C ASP A 43 6.83 0.64 -6.41
N ASP A 44 6.96 1.97 -6.51
CA ASP A 44 7.64 2.64 -7.62
C ASP A 44 9.16 2.73 -7.45
N HIS A 45 9.62 3.11 -6.25
CA HIS A 45 11.02 3.43 -5.96
C HIS A 45 11.98 2.23 -6.09
N GLU A 46 11.50 0.98 -6.12
CA GLU A 46 12.32 -0.17 -6.53
C GLU A 46 12.76 -0.13 -8.01
N LEU A 47 12.14 0.72 -8.85
CA LEU A 47 12.55 1.01 -10.22
C LEU A 47 12.86 2.51 -10.43
N ALA A 48 11.84 3.36 -10.32
CA ALA A 48 11.85 4.79 -10.66
C ALA A 48 10.53 5.45 -10.23
N ASN A 49 10.61 6.68 -9.71
CA ASN A 49 9.46 7.44 -9.18
C ASN A 49 8.24 7.48 -10.14
N ASN A 50 7.04 7.23 -9.62
CA ASN A 50 5.74 7.22 -10.31
C ASN A 50 5.65 6.33 -11.59
N TRP A 51 6.47 5.26 -11.74
CA TRP A 51 6.41 4.44 -12.95
C TRP A 51 5.08 3.68 -13.13
N TYR A 52 4.78 3.34 -14.40
CA TYR A 52 3.55 2.65 -14.80
C TYR A 52 3.76 1.60 -15.91
N GLY A 53 3.23 0.40 -15.68
CA GLY A 53 3.00 -0.61 -16.72
C GLY A 53 4.21 -0.92 -17.61
N ASN A 54 3.93 -1.14 -18.90
CA ASN A 54 4.97 -1.19 -19.94
C ASN A 54 5.16 0.16 -20.67
N GLY A 55 4.28 1.14 -20.46
CA GLY A 55 4.26 2.41 -21.21
C GLY A 55 5.19 3.51 -20.70
N SER A 56 5.75 3.38 -19.49
CA SER A 56 6.48 4.44 -18.77
C SER A 56 7.79 4.98 -19.37
N GLY A 57 8.10 4.75 -20.64
CA GLY A 57 9.36 5.14 -21.30
C GLY A 57 10.62 4.39 -20.83
N TRP A 58 10.65 3.91 -19.58
CA TRP A 58 11.78 3.20 -18.98
C TRP A 58 12.24 1.98 -19.79
N PRO A 59 13.54 1.86 -20.12
CA PRO A 59 14.08 0.74 -20.89
C PRO A 59 13.77 -0.63 -20.27
N ALA A 60 13.48 -1.62 -21.12
CA ALA A 60 13.26 -3.00 -20.68
C ALA A 60 14.47 -3.58 -19.92
N ALA A 61 15.70 -3.18 -20.29
CA ALA A 61 16.92 -3.57 -19.59
C ALA A 61 16.95 -3.07 -18.14
N ARG A 62 16.52 -1.82 -17.88
CA ARG A 62 16.42 -1.24 -16.53
C ARG A 62 15.35 -1.93 -15.69
N LYS A 63 14.19 -2.24 -16.26
CA LYS A 63 13.14 -3.05 -15.59
C LYS A 63 13.64 -4.44 -15.22
N GLN A 64 14.36 -5.11 -16.13
CA GLN A 64 14.99 -6.39 -15.84
C GLN A 64 16.05 -6.27 -14.72
N ALA A 65 16.87 -5.22 -14.73
CA ALA A 65 17.89 -4.96 -13.72
C ALA A 65 17.29 -4.73 -12.31
N SER A 66 16.32 -3.81 -12.21
CA SER A 66 15.55 -3.53 -11.00
C SER A 66 14.91 -4.80 -10.41
N PHE A 67 14.13 -5.53 -11.23
CA PHE A 67 13.38 -6.69 -10.73
C PHE A 67 14.31 -7.86 -10.38
N GLN A 68 15.41 -8.04 -11.10
CA GLN A 68 16.44 -9.00 -10.73
C GLN A 68 17.07 -8.64 -9.38
N ALA A 69 17.46 -7.38 -9.17
CA ALA A 69 18.03 -6.94 -7.90
C ALA A 69 17.03 -7.05 -6.72
N TYR A 70 15.75 -6.74 -6.94
CA TYR A 70 14.67 -6.96 -5.96
C TYR A 70 14.55 -8.45 -5.59
N TRP A 71 14.50 -9.36 -6.58
CA TRP A 71 14.42 -10.79 -6.33
C TRP A 71 15.69 -11.37 -5.68
N GLU A 72 16.87 -10.82 -5.98
CA GLU A 72 18.14 -11.20 -5.34
C GLU A 72 18.24 -10.76 -3.86
N ASN A 73 17.49 -9.73 -3.43
CA ASN A 73 17.61 -9.11 -2.10
C ASN A 73 16.36 -9.22 -1.20
N MET A 74 15.28 -9.81 -1.69
CA MET A 74 14.02 -10.00 -0.96
C MET A 74 13.70 -11.50 -0.81
N PRO A 75 13.02 -11.94 0.28
CA PRO A 75 12.76 -13.35 0.56
C PRO A 75 11.61 -13.92 -0.30
N LEU A 76 11.81 -13.96 -1.62
CA LEU A 76 10.85 -14.46 -2.60
C LEU A 76 11.19 -15.91 -3.00
N PRO A 77 10.20 -16.80 -3.18
CA PRO A 77 10.47 -18.14 -3.67
C PRO A 77 10.93 -18.12 -5.15
N ARG A 78 11.64 -19.18 -5.55
CA ARG A 78 12.19 -19.34 -6.92
C ARG A 78 11.13 -19.27 -8.04
N SER A 79 9.87 -19.57 -7.72
CA SER A 79 8.73 -19.42 -8.64
C SER A 79 8.46 -17.98 -9.07
N LEU A 80 8.93 -16.99 -8.30
CA LEU A 80 8.77 -15.56 -8.60
C LEU A 80 10.02 -14.94 -9.23
N LYS A 81 10.92 -15.75 -9.82
CA LYS A 81 12.11 -15.22 -10.49
C LYS A 81 11.69 -14.37 -11.71
N PRO A 82 12.20 -13.13 -11.86
CA PRO A 82 11.94 -12.30 -13.03
C PRO A 82 12.32 -12.98 -14.35
N THR A 83 11.63 -12.62 -15.42
CA THR A 83 11.88 -13.06 -16.80
C THR A 83 11.76 -11.86 -17.72
N GLY A 84 12.91 -11.36 -18.22
CA GLY A 84 12.94 -10.09 -18.95
C GLY A 84 12.51 -8.91 -18.07
N PRO A 85 11.77 -7.92 -18.62
CA PRO A 85 11.30 -6.74 -17.89
C PRO A 85 10.06 -7.01 -17.03
N ALA A 86 9.88 -8.24 -16.51
CA ALA A 86 8.69 -8.63 -15.76
C ALA A 86 8.97 -9.61 -14.62
N ILE A 87 8.22 -9.48 -13.52
CA ILE A 87 8.25 -10.36 -12.33
C ILE A 87 6.82 -10.70 -11.88
N PRO A 88 6.46 -11.98 -11.65
CA PRO A 88 5.12 -12.36 -11.23
C PRO A 88 4.94 -12.17 -9.72
N LEU A 89 4.89 -10.92 -9.26
CA LEU A 89 5.01 -10.57 -7.84
C LEU A 89 3.74 -10.80 -7.02
N TYR A 90 2.57 -10.56 -7.63
CA TYR A 90 1.28 -10.71 -6.94
C TYR A 90 1.00 -12.18 -6.61
N ARG A 91 0.50 -12.44 -5.39
CA ARG A 91 0.36 -13.81 -4.86
C ARG A 91 -0.55 -13.88 -3.64
N ARG A 92 -1.00 -15.09 -3.33
CA ARG A 92 -1.91 -15.39 -2.22
C ARG A 92 -1.20 -16.19 -1.14
N VAL A 93 -1.39 -15.81 0.11
CA VAL A 93 -0.89 -16.56 1.28
C VAL A 93 -2.04 -16.79 2.24
N GLN A 94 -2.22 -18.04 2.68
CA GLN A 94 -3.29 -18.46 3.57
C GLN A 94 -2.73 -18.73 4.98
N TRP A 95 -3.32 -18.13 6.01
CA TRP A 95 -2.98 -18.34 7.41
C TRP A 95 -4.11 -19.11 8.12
N GLY A 96 -4.09 -20.44 7.94
CA GLY A 96 -5.19 -21.31 8.38
C GLY A 96 -6.53 -20.89 7.78
N THR A 97 -7.62 -20.96 8.56
CA THR A 97 -8.90 -20.34 8.21
C THR A 97 -9.02 -18.89 8.68
N LEU A 98 -8.04 -18.36 9.43
CA LEU A 98 -8.12 -17.05 10.05
C LEU A 98 -8.00 -15.92 9.01
N ALA A 99 -6.92 -15.90 8.23
CA ALA A 99 -6.64 -14.80 7.31
C ALA A 99 -6.14 -15.28 5.94
N ARG A 100 -6.50 -14.54 4.90
CA ARG A 100 -6.00 -14.67 3.53
C ARG A 100 -5.37 -13.35 3.10
N PHE A 101 -4.09 -13.39 2.75
CA PHE A 101 -3.37 -12.24 2.23
C PHE A 101 -3.38 -12.29 0.70
N HIS A 102 -3.96 -11.27 0.07
CA HIS A 102 -3.87 -10.98 -1.36
C HIS A 102 -2.79 -9.92 -1.55
N MET A 103 -1.55 -10.36 -1.78
CA MET A 103 -0.43 -9.46 -2.03
C MET A 103 -0.47 -9.02 -3.49
N MET A 104 -0.57 -7.71 -3.73
CA MET A 104 -0.82 -7.11 -5.04
C MET A 104 0.45 -6.50 -5.64
N ASP A 105 0.51 -6.49 -6.96
CA ASP A 105 1.36 -5.57 -7.74
C ASP A 105 0.43 -4.52 -8.37
N THR A 106 0.57 -3.25 -8.02
CA THR A 106 -0.21 -2.17 -8.64
C THR A 106 0.59 -1.37 -9.66
N ARG A 107 1.88 -1.67 -9.90
CA ARG A 107 2.76 -0.86 -10.77
C ARG A 107 2.95 -1.48 -12.14
N GLN A 108 3.21 -2.78 -12.22
CA GLN A 108 3.58 -3.46 -13.46
C GLN A 108 2.45 -3.57 -14.49
N TYR A 109 1.21 -3.33 -14.08
CA TYR A 109 0.02 -3.50 -14.90
C TYR A 109 -0.90 -2.26 -14.96
N ARG A 110 -0.59 -1.19 -14.20
CA ARG A 110 -1.36 0.07 -14.30
C ARG A 110 -1.17 0.70 -15.68
N TRP A 111 -2.23 1.35 -16.18
CA TRP A 111 -2.11 2.29 -17.30
C TRP A 111 -1.27 3.51 -16.91
N GLN A 112 -1.18 4.53 -17.76
CA GLN A 112 -0.66 5.83 -17.33
C GLN A 112 -1.61 6.47 -16.31
N GLN A 113 -1.05 7.28 -15.41
CA GLN A 113 -1.84 8.20 -14.58
C GLN A 113 -2.66 9.14 -15.47
N ALA A 114 -3.78 9.65 -14.97
CA ALA A 114 -4.44 10.75 -15.67
C ALA A 114 -3.52 11.99 -15.67
N PRO A 115 -3.68 12.93 -16.61
CA PRO A 115 -2.91 14.17 -16.63
C PRO A 115 -3.74 15.38 -16.16
N ASN A 116 -3.32 16.03 -15.08
CA ASN A 116 -3.85 17.31 -14.59
C ASN A 116 -5.31 17.23 -14.09
N ASN A 117 -5.61 16.19 -13.30
CA ASN A 117 -6.93 15.94 -12.68
C ASN A 117 -8.07 15.84 -13.71
N ASN A 118 -7.76 15.24 -14.87
CA ASN A 118 -8.68 15.12 -15.99
C ASN A 118 -9.78 14.08 -15.70
N CYS A 119 -10.95 14.56 -15.28
CA CYS A 119 -12.12 13.73 -15.01
C CYS A 119 -12.53 12.78 -16.14
N THR A 120 -12.34 13.15 -17.41
CA THR A 120 -12.70 12.28 -18.54
C THR A 120 -11.84 11.03 -18.58
N GLU A 121 -10.55 11.14 -18.23
CA GLU A 121 -9.62 10.00 -18.16
C GLU A 121 -9.69 9.26 -16.81
N ILE A 122 -9.92 9.97 -15.70
CA ILE A 122 -10.09 9.37 -14.35
C ILE A 122 -11.35 8.50 -14.27
N ARG A 123 -12.47 8.98 -14.84
CA ARG A 123 -13.79 8.31 -14.77
C ARG A 123 -14.01 7.28 -15.87
N ARG A 124 -12.96 6.94 -16.63
CA ARG A 124 -12.99 5.87 -17.62
C ARG A 124 -13.34 4.53 -16.98
N THR A 125 -14.37 3.89 -17.51
CA THR A 125 -14.82 2.57 -17.06
C THR A 125 -13.81 1.46 -17.36
N ASP A 126 -12.85 1.68 -18.25
CA ASP A 126 -11.81 0.74 -18.68
C ASP A 126 -10.41 0.97 -18.07
N ARG A 127 -10.11 2.09 -17.40
CA ARG A 127 -8.80 2.25 -16.73
C ARG A 127 -8.65 1.15 -15.66
N THR A 128 -7.45 0.61 -15.55
CA THR A 128 -7.09 -0.40 -14.54
C THR A 128 -5.74 -0.11 -13.90
N LEU A 129 -5.69 -0.24 -12.58
CA LEU A 129 -4.46 -0.16 -11.77
C LEU A 129 -3.78 -1.54 -11.67
N THR A 130 -4.56 -2.60 -11.77
CA THR A 130 -4.15 -4.00 -11.52
C THR A 130 -3.92 -4.80 -12.79
N GLY A 131 -4.49 -4.38 -13.92
CA GLY A 131 -4.58 -5.21 -15.12
C GLY A 131 -5.66 -6.30 -14.97
N ALA A 132 -6.34 -6.61 -16.08
CA ALA A 132 -7.48 -7.54 -16.07
C ALA A 132 -7.16 -8.93 -15.47
N ALA A 133 -5.94 -9.45 -15.70
CA ALA A 133 -5.53 -10.76 -15.19
C ALA A 133 -5.42 -10.81 -13.66
N GLN A 134 -4.83 -9.78 -13.03
CA GLN A 134 -4.71 -9.72 -11.57
C GLN A 134 -6.05 -9.32 -10.91
N GLU A 135 -6.86 -8.50 -11.59
CA GLU A 135 -8.22 -8.17 -11.14
C GLU A 135 -9.10 -9.44 -11.08
N GLN A 136 -9.11 -10.26 -12.15
CA GLN A 136 -9.80 -11.55 -12.17
C GLN A 136 -9.25 -12.50 -11.10
N TRP A 137 -7.92 -12.65 -11.02
CA TRP A 137 -7.27 -13.49 -10.01
C TRP A 137 -7.62 -13.11 -8.56
N LEU A 138 -7.81 -11.82 -8.27
CA LEU A 138 -8.27 -11.33 -6.98
C LEU A 138 -9.72 -11.75 -6.75
N LEU A 139 -10.60 -11.48 -7.71
CA LEU A 139 -12.03 -11.80 -7.65
C LEU A 139 -12.30 -13.31 -7.50
N ASP A 140 -11.53 -14.17 -8.19
CA ASP A 140 -11.60 -15.63 -8.04
C ASP A 140 -11.14 -16.08 -6.64
N GLY A 141 -10.13 -15.40 -6.10
CA GLY A 141 -9.62 -15.65 -4.75
C GLY A 141 -10.57 -15.30 -3.64
N LEU A 142 -11.37 -14.25 -3.84
CA LEU A 142 -12.41 -13.83 -2.91
C LEU A 142 -13.61 -14.80 -2.99
N ALA A 143 -13.98 -15.23 -4.20
CA ALA A 143 -15.05 -16.20 -4.42
C ALA A 143 -14.76 -17.59 -3.83
N ALA A 144 -13.48 -17.94 -3.61
CA ALA A 144 -13.10 -19.19 -2.96
C ALA A 144 -13.47 -19.27 -1.47
N GLY A 145 -13.71 -18.13 -0.79
CA GLY A 145 -14.15 -18.08 0.61
C GLY A 145 -13.22 -18.79 1.61
N GLY A 146 -13.70 -19.09 2.82
CA GLY A 146 -12.98 -19.90 3.81
C GLY A 146 -11.92 -19.18 4.66
N SER A 147 -11.79 -17.87 4.53
CA SER A 147 -11.07 -16.97 5.45
C SER A 147 -12.06 -16.22 6.35
N THR A 148 -11.66 -15.90 7.59
CA THR A 148 -12.36 -14.88 8.39
C THR A 148 -12.00 -13.48 7.91
N TRP A 149 -10.72 -13.23 7.59
CA TRP A 149 -10.18 -11.95 7.14
C TRP A 149 -9.57 -12.06 5.74
N ASP A 150 -9.96 -11.17 4.84
CA ASP A 150 -9.40 -11.08 3.48
C ASP A 150 -8.63 -9.75 3.37
N LEU A 151 -7.29 -9.86 3.39
CA LEU A 151 -6.37 -8.75 3.55
C LEU A 151 -5.75 -8.40 2.21
N LEU A 152 -6.06 -7.22 1.68
CA LEU A 152 -5.49 -6.70 0.43
C LEU A 152 -4.19 -5.96 0.73
N GLY A 153 -3.06 -6.66 0.63
CA GLY A 153 -1.73 -6.07 0.84
C GLY A 153 -1.23 -5.40 -0.44
N GLN A 154 -1.21 -4.07 -0.46
CA GLN A 154 -0.99 -3.28 -1.67
C GLN A 154 -0.29 -1.95 -1.34
N GLN A 155 -0.09 -1.11 -2.36
CA GLN A 155 0.85 0.01 -2.30
C GLN A 155 0.19 1.36 -2.00
N VAL A 156 -0.65 1.85 -2.92
CA VAL A 156 -1.07 3.26 -3.01
C VAL A 156 -2.45 3.50 -2.39
N PHE A 157 -2.74 4.73 -1.97
CA PHE A 157 -3.95 5.06 -1.18
C PHE A 157 -5.29 4.58 -1.79
N PHE A 158 -6.06 3.77 -1.05
CA PHE A 158 -7.26 3.09 -1.55
C PHE A 158 -8.57 3.85 -1.31
N ALA A 159 -8.79 4.40 -0.11
CA ALA A 159 -9.95 5.25 0.17
C ALA A 159 -9.90 6.57 -0.63
N SER A 160 -10.98 7.36 -0.63
CA SER A 160 -10.99 8.64 -1.34
C SER A 160 -10.20 9.72 -0.60
N ARG A 161 -9.46 10.53 -1.33
CA ARG A 161 -8.89 11.82 -0.88
C ARG A 161 -9.20 12.90 -1.92
N ASP A 162 -10.47 13.28 -1.97
CA ASP A 162 -10.95 14.39 -2.78
C ASP A 162 -10.66 15.72 -2.07
N VAL A 163 -9.91 16.62 -2.73
CA VAL A 163 -9.44 17.89 -2.17
C VAL A 163 -10.56 18.92 -1.99
N ASP A 164 -11.57 18.92 -2.88
CA ASP A 164 -12.69 19.88 -2.80
C ASP A 164 -14.01 19.23 -2.32
N GLY A 165 -14.17 17.92 -2.51
CA GLY A 165 -15.34 17.13 -2.10
C GLY A 165 -16.51 17.18 -3.08
N ALA A 166 -16.30 17.55 -4.34
CA ALA A 166 -17.37 17.82 -5.31
C ALA A 166 -17.41 16.83 -6.48
N THR A 167 -18.59 16.25 -6.71
CA THR A 167 -18.87 15.33 -7.83
C THR A 167 -18.63 15.92 -9.23
N GLY A 168 -18.53 17.25 -9.36
CA GLY A 168 -18.25 17.95 -10.62
C GLY A 168 -16.77 17.97 -11.02
N THR A 169 -15.86 17.72 -10.08
CA THR A 169 -14.41 17.82 -10.21
C THR A 169 -13.76 16.48 -9.85
N CYS A 170 -12.43 16.40 -10.02
CA CYS A 170 -11.62 15.22 -9.73
C CYS A 170 -10.27 15.65 -9.13
N ASP A 171 -10.30 16.56 -8.14
CA ASP A 171 -9.08 17.08 -7.52
C ASP A 171 -8.52 16.05 -6.53
N VAL A 172 -7.73 15.08 -7.05
CA VAL A 172 -7.37 13.84 -6.35
C VAL A 172 -5.91 13.43 -6.61
N GLY A 173 -5.42 12.42 -5.88
CA GLY A 173 -4.13 11.79 -6.18
C GLY A 173 -4.19 10.91 -7.43
N GLU A 174 -3.77 11.43 -8.59
CA GLU A 174 -3.84 10.72 -9.90
C GLU A 174 -3.07 9.39 -9.97
N ASP A 175 -2.13 9.15 -9.06
CA ASP A 175 -1.33 7.91 -8.94
C ASP A 175 -1.88 6.91 -7.88
N ALA A 176 -2.81 7.34 -7.04
CA ALA A 176 -3.51 6.51 -6.06
C ALA A 176 -4.81 5.91 -6.67
N TRP A 177 -5.61 5.16 -5.91
CA TRP A 177 -6.83 4.54 -6.46
C TRP A 177 -7.90 5.54 -6.91
N ASP A 178 -7.84 6.80 -6.48
CA ASP A 178 -8.75 7.86 -6.90
C ASP A 178 -8.66 8.17 -8.40
N GLY A 179 -7.46 8.17 -8.99
CA GLY A 179 -7.31 8.32 -10.45
C GLY A 179 -7.93 7.16 -11.26
N TYR A 180 -8.47 6.13 -10.59
CA TYR A 180 -8.97 4.89 -11.16
C TYR A 180 -10.28 4.46 -10.49
N GLU A 181 -11.22 5.40 -10.32
CA GLU A 181 -12.54 5.16 -9.70
C GLU A 181 -13.18 3.83 -10.14
N ALA A 182 -13.14 3.52 -11.44
CA ALA A 182 -13.69 2.28 -11.99
C ALA A 182 -12.94 1.01 -11.54
N SER A 183 -11.60 1.03 -11.48
CA SER A 183 -10.79 -0.11 -11.02
C SER A 183 -10.99 -0.37 -9.53
N ARG A 184 -11.10 0.70 -8.72
CA ARG A 184 -11.49 0.60 -7.31
C ARG A 184 -12.89 0.00 -7.17
N ARG A 185 -13.86 0.50 -7.96
CA ARG A 185 -15.26 0.07 -7.91
C ARG A 185 -15.44 -1.40 -8.29
N ARG A 186 -14.71 -1.93 -9.28
CA ARG A 186 -14.78 -3.36 -9.65
C ARG A 186 -14.31 -4.27 -8.51
N ILE A 187 -13.38 -3.81 -7.66
CA ILE A 187 -12.93 -4.55 -6.47
C ILE A 187 -13.90 -4.40 -5.30
N THR A 188 -14.37 -3.18 -4.98
CA THR A 188 -15.31 -2.98 -3.86
C THR A 188 -16.67 -3.60 -4.13
N GLN A 189 -17.20 -3.50 -5.36
CA GLN A 189 -18.37 -4.26 -5.80
C GLN A 189 -18.08 -5.77 -5.76
N GLY A 190 -16.88 -6.18 -6.19
CA GLY A 190 -16.43 -7.57 -6.12
C GLY A 190 -16.47 -8.19 -4.73
N TRP A 191 -16.20 -7.41 -3.67
CA TRP A 191 -16.38 -7.84 -2.27
C TRP A 191 -17.85 -8.08 -1.92
N ILE A 192 -18.73 -7.17 -2.32
CA ILE A 192 -20.19 -7.26 -2.07
C ILE A 192 -20.79 -8.46 -2.81
N ASP A 193 -20.50 -8.60 -4.11
CA ASP A 193 -20.99 -9.69 -4.97
C ASP A 193 -20.62 -11.09 -4.45
N ARG A 194 -19.51 -11.18 -3.71
CA ARG A 194 -18.95 -12.43 -3.15
C ARG A 194 -19.17 -12.58 -1.65
N GLN A 195 -19.91 -11.65 -1.04
CA GLN A 195 -20.21 -11.62 0.40
C GLN A 195 -18.94 -11.74 1.27
N VAL A 196 -17.86 -11.05 0.88
CA VAL A 196 -16.56 -11.10 1.57
C VAL A 196 -16.72 -10.55 2.98
N ARG A 197 -16.45 -11.39 3.98
CA ARG A 197 -16.85 -11.18 5.38
C ARG A 197 -16.17 -9.98 6.04
N ASN A 198 -14.84 -9.91 5.98
CA ASN A 198 -14.04 -8.83 6.55
C ASN A 198 -12.89 -8.43 5.61
N PRO A 199 -13.16 -7.62 4.57
CA PRO A 199 -12.12 -7.08 3.70
C PRO A 199 -11.40 -5.91 4.39
N VAL A 200 -10.07 -5.98 4.47
CA VAL A 200 -9.21 -4.90 5.00
C VAL A 200 -8.05 -4.64 4.05
N VAL A 201 -7.83 -3.38 3.69
CA VAL A 201 -6.72 -2.95 2.82
C VAL A 201 -5.54 -2.51 3.68
N LEU A 202 -4.33 -2.94 3.28
CA LEU A 202 -3.06 -2.54 3.90
C LEU A 202 -2.26 -1.76 2.87
N THR A 203 -1.80 -0.56 3.24
CA THR A 203 -1.32 0.47 2.29
C THR A 203 -0.06 1.17 2.82
N GLY A 204 0.83 1.60 1.93
CA GLY A 204 2.03 2.41 2.21
C GLY A 204 2.00 3.75 1.48
N ASP A 205 2.99 4.00 0.62
CA ASP A 205 3.10 5.17 -0.28
C ASP A 205 3.18 6.52 0.45
N VAL A 206 2.06 7.04 0.96
CA VAL A 206 1.79 8.46 1.23
C VAL A 206 2.55 9.09 2.42
N HIS A 207 3.59 8.44 2.94
CA HIS A 207 4.48 8.94 3.99
C HIS A 207 3.74 9.52 5.22
N ARG A 208 2.57 8.97 5.57
CA ARG A 208 1.72 9.34 6.72
C ARG A 208 0.90 8.14 7.16
N HIS A 209 0.58 8.06 8.45
CA HIS A 209 -0.42 7.14 8.95
C HIS A 209 -1.83 7.65 8.63
N TRP A 210 -2.71 6.76 8.16
CA TRP A 210 -4.14 7.03 8.00
C TRP A 210 -4.96 5.79 8.38
N ALA A 211 -6.20 6.00 8.84
CA ALA A 211 -7.17 4.94 9.02
C ALA A 211 -8.50 5.39 8.39
N ASN A 212 -9.00 4.62 7.43
CA ASN A 212 -10.15 5.01 6.61
C ASN A 212 -11.23 3.93 6.63
N ASP A 213 -12.50 4.34 6.67
CA ASP A 213 -13.61 3.49 6.27
C ASP A 213 -13.68 3.40 4.74
N LEU A 214 -14.03 2.24 4.20
CA LEU A 214 -14.19 2.06 2.77
C LEU A 214 -15.67 2.10 2.39
N ARG A 215 -16.00 2.77 1.29
CA ARG A 215 -17.37 2.93 0.78
C ARG A 215 -17.49 2.48 -0.67
N LEU A 216 -18.71 2.10 -1.09
CA LEU A 216 -19.01 1.82 -2.50
C LEU A 216 -19.17 3.11 -3.32
N ASN A 217 -19.62 4.20 -2.69
CA ASN A 217 -19.62 5.55 -3.22
C ASN A 217 -19.11 6.53 -2.15
N TYR A 218 -18.04 7.28 -2.43
CA TYR A 218 -17.50 8.25 -1.48
C TYR A 218 -18.26 9.58 -1.48
N PHE A 219 -18.87 9.95 -2.60
CA PHE A 219 -19.72 11.15 -2.73
C PHE A 219 -21.09 11.02 -2.06
N ASP A 220 -21.41 9.85 -1.50
CA ASP A 220 -22.59 9.61 -0.69
C ASP A 220 -22.12 9.18 0.71
N HIS A 221 -22.18 10.11 1.67
CA HIS A 221 -21.75 9.85 3.04
C HIS A 221 -22.70 8.91 3.82
N ALA A 222 -23.86 8.57 3.26
CA ALA A 222 -24.74 7.49 3.74
C ALA A 222 -24.49 6.15 3.02
N SER A 223 -23.62 6.11 2.00
CA SER A 223 -23.28 4.87 1.28
C SER A 223 -22.69 3.83 2.26
N PRO A 224 -23.16 2.57 2.23
CA PRO A 224 -22.71 1.55 3.15
C PRO A 224 -21.19 1.39 3.20
N LEU A 225 -20.68 1.12 4.41
CA LEU A 225 -19.28 0.74 4.59
C LEU A 225 -19.08 -0.68 4.04
N VAL A 226 -17.98 -0.88 3.31
CA VAL A 226 -17.66 -2.12 2.59
C VAL A 226 -16.32 -2.74 3.03
N GLY A 227 -15.66 -2.15 4.03
CA GLY A 227 -14.36 -2.58 4.56
C GLY A 227 -13.65 -1.45 5.30
N ALA A 228 -12.37 -1.65 5.62
CA ALA A 228 -11.49 -0.64 6.22
C ALA A 228 -10.12 -0.61 5.53
N GLU A 229 -9.41 0.52 5.61
CA GLU A 229 -8.02 0.67 5.17
C GLU A 229 -7.12 1.12 6.31
N LEU A 230 -5.95 0.49 6.39
CA LEU A 230 -4.90 0.76 7.36
C LEU A 230 -3.64 1.21 6.59
N VAL A 231 -3.38 2.52 6.59
CA VAL A 231 -2.24 3.12 5.90
C VAL A 231 -1.08 3.27 6.88
N THR A 232 0.04 2.61 6.58
CA THR A 232 1.27 2.81 7.35
C THR A 232 2.02 4.04 6.87
N SER A 233 2.53 4.82 7.84
CA SER A 233 3.56 5.81 7.56
C SER A 233 4.86 5.13 7.11
N SER A 234 5.77 5.94 6.60
CA SER A 234 7.13 5.53 6.27
C SER A 234 7.96 5.22 7.51
N ILE A 235 8.93 4.33 7.34
CA ILE A 235 9.98 4.07 8.33
C ILE A 235 10.90 5.31 8.48
N THR A 236 11.28 5.95 7.36
CA THR A 236 12.20 7.11 7.34
C THR A 236 11.84 8.23 6.36
N SER A 237 11.26 7.92 5.20
CA SER A 237 10.96 8.89 4.14
C SER A 237 10.16 10.09 4.67
N GLY A 238 10.54 11.32 4.31
CA GLY A 238 9.96 12.55 4.87
C GLY A 238 10.62 13.07 6.16
N GLY A 239 11.66 12.39 6.68
CA GLY A 239 12.52 12.91 7.75
C GLY A 239 11.97 12.70 9.17
N ASN A 240 12.44 13.51 10.12
CA ASN A 240 11.82 13.64 11.46
C ASN A 240 10.65 14.64 11.35
N PRO A 241 9.38 14.19 11.31
CA PRO A 241 8.22 15.06 11.23
C PRO A 241 8.01 15.82 12.54
N GLY A 242 7.57 17.07 12.46
CA GLY A 242 7.10 17.81 13.61
C GLY A 242 5.83 17.14 14.17
N SER A 243 5.70 17.01 15.49
CA SER A 243 4.47 16.49 16.11
C SER A 243 3.27 17.44 16.03
N THR A 244 3.39 18.50 15.22
CA THR A 244 2.50 19.66 15.10
C THR A 244 2.05 19.91 13.66
N ASP A 245 2.49 19.11 12.69
CA ASP A 245 2.04 19.25 11.31
C ASP A 245 0.52 19.00 11.23
N PRO A 246 -0.25 19.90 10.60
CA PRO A 246 -1.70 19.77 10.56
C PRO A 246 -2.14 18.52 9.78
N ALA A 247 -3.37 18.08 10.07
CA ALA A 247 -4.11 17.23 9.16
C ALA A 247 -4.23 17.94 7.79
N PRO A 248 -4.04 17.24 6.67
CA PRO A 248 -4.23 17.83 5.35
C PRO A 248 -5.67 18.38 5.18
N PRO A 249 -5.87 19.50 4.47
CA PRO A 249 -7.17 20.20 4.43
C PRO A 249 -8.31 19.34 3.85
N GLU A 250 -7.99 18.40 2.95
CA GLU A 250 -8.93 17.46 2.35
C GLU A 250 -9.59 16.52 3.37
N VAL A 251 -9.02 16.34 4.57
CA VAL A 251 -9.64 15.53 5.64
C VAL A 251 -11.02 16.07 6.02
N ALA A 252 -11.22 17.39 5.97
CA ALA A 252 -12.53 18.01 6.23
C ALA A 252 -13.57 17.77 5.11
N LYS A 253 -13.16 17.20 3.97
CA LYS A 253 -14.01 16.82 2.83
C LYS A 253 -14.28 15.32 2.76
N ASN A 254 -13.48 14.51 3.44
CA ASN A 254 -13.49 13.05 3.34
C ASN A 254 -13.88 12.42 4.70
N PRO A 255 -15.18 12.42 5.07
CA PRO A 255 -15.65 12.03 6.42
C PRO A 255 -15.54 10.53 6.74
N HIS A 256 -14.98 9.73 5.83
CA HIS A 256 -14.53 8.35 6.07
C HIS A 256 -13.09 8.27 6.60
N VAL A 257 -12.35 9.37 6.66
CA VAL A 257 -11.01 9.42 7.26
C VAL A 257 -11.12 9.57 8.77
N ASN A 258 -10.90 8.48 9.51
CA ASN A 258 -11.01 8.43 10.97
C ASN A 258 -9.73 8.87 11.70
N TYR A 259 -8.57 8.82 11.03
CA TYR A 259 -7.28 9.23 11.60
C TYR A 259 -6.29 9.67 10.53
N VAL A 260 -5.48 10.68 10.86
CA VAL A 260 -4.25 11.03 10.15
C VAL A 260 -3.14 11.30 11.17
N GLY A 261 -1.94 10.78 10.94
CA GLY A 261 -0.75 11.02 11.76
C GLY A 261 0.50 11.21 10.92
N ASN A 262 1.15 12.39 11.01
CA ASN A 262 2.42 12.61 10.31
C ASN A 262 3.64 11.98 10.99
N GLN A 263 3.52 11.14 12.02
CA GLN A 263 4.69 10.53 12.66
C GLN A 263 5.32 9.44 11.77
N ARG A 264 6.63 9.16 11.89
CA ARG A 264 7.27 7.97 11.28
C ARG A 264 7.02 6.75 12.16
N GLY A 265 6.99 5.55 11.57
CA GLY A 265 6.73 4.33 12.33
C GLY A 265 6.05 3.24 11.50
N TYR A 266 5.21 2.43 12.14
CA TYR A 266 4.56 1.28 11.54
C TYR A 266 3.19 0.97 12.18
N VAL A 267 2.34 0.21 11.48
CA VAL A 267 1.10 -0.34 12.04
C VAL A 267 1.35 -1.76 12.55
N ARG A 268 1.00 -2.04 13.80
CA ARG A 268 0.94 -3.42 14.34
C ARG A 268 -0.51 -3.91 14.30
N ALA A 269 -0.75 -5.06 13.68
CA ALA A 269 -2.07 -5.68 13.64
C ALA A 269 -2.11 -6.97 14.49
N THR A 270 -3.12 -7.10 15.34
CA THR A 270 -3.45 -8.32 16.08
C THR A 270 -4.77 -8.86 15.53
N ILE A 271 -4.74 -10.06 14.95
CA ILE A 271 -5.88 -10.64 14.22
C ILE A 271 -6.42 -11.85 14.98
N THR A 272 -7.74 -11.90 15.19
CA THR A 272 -8.45 -12.96 15.91
C THR A 272 -9.72 -13.38 15.15
N GLY A 273 -10.37 -14.46 15.58
CA GLY A 273 -11.63 -14.89 14.96
C GLY A 273 -12.81 -13.92 15.15
N THR A 274 -12.69 -12.92 16.04
CA THR A 274 -13.76 -11.96 16.38
C THR A 274 -13.41 -10.50 16.10
N GLY A 275 -12.16 -10.20 15.72
CA GLY A 275 -11.74 -8.82 15.43
C GLY A 275 -10.28 -8.70 15.01
N LEU A 276 -9.97 -7.61 14.31
CA LEU A 276 -8.64 -7.14 13.96
C LEU A 276 -8.37 -5.83 14.70
N THR A 277 -7.40 -5.82 15.60
CA THR A 277 -6.94 -4.62 16.30
C THR A 277 -5.73 -4.03 15.58
N ALA A 278 -5.82 -2.77 15.15
CA ALA A 278 -4.73 -2.04 14.49
C ALA A 278 -4.16 -0.97 15.43
N GLU A 279 -2.85 -1.00 15.66
CA GLU A 279 -2.12 -0.07 16.51
C GLU A 279 -1.10 0.73 15.70
N PHE A 280 -1.40 2.01 15.50
CA PHE A 280 -0.56 2.96 14.79
C PHE A 280 0.58 3.38 15.74
N THR A 281 1.81 2.95 15.44
CA THR A 281 2.95 3.05 16.36
C THR A 281 3.99 4.01 15.81
N LYS A 282 4.19 5.14 16.50
CA LYS A 282 5.28 6.08 16.18
C LYS A 282 6.61 5.65 16.77
N VAL A 283 7.69 6.06 16.11
CA VAL A 283 9.05 6.13 16.66
C VAL A 283 9.37 7.55 17.13
N SER A 284 10.19 7.73 18.18
CA SER A 284 10.52 9.05 18.73
C SER A 284 11.53 9.86 17.91
N SER A 285 12.38 9.18 17.13
CA SER A 285 13.39 9.76 16.25
C SER A 285 13.80 8.73 15.20
N ILE A 286 14.06 9.17 13.96
CA ILE A 286 14.69 8.33 12.93
C ILE A 286 16.18 8.66 12.72
N THR A 287 16.74 9.60 13.50
CA THR A 287 18.13 10.07 13.37
C THR A 287 18.98 9.81 14.62
N GLU A 288 18.42 9.20 15.65
CA GLU A 288 19.16 8.74 16.83
C GLU A 288 19.54 7.26 16.63
N PRO A 289 20.84 6.93 16.45
CA PRO A 289 21.28 5.56 16.16
C PRO A 289 21.30 4.65 17.40
N ASP A 290 21.17 5.18 18.62
CA ASP A 290 21.12 4.37 19.85
C ASP A 290 19.67 3.92 20.15
N PRO A 291 19.33 2.63 19.98
CA PRO A 291 17.98 2.14 20.24
C PRO A 291 17.56 2.24 21.72
N ALA A 292 18.49 2.45 22.67
CA ALA A 292 18.14 2.69 24.07
C ALA A 292 17.61 4.11 24.32
N LYS A 293 17.82 5.05 23.39
CA LYS A 293 17.26 6.42 23.44
C LYS A 293 16.00 6.59 22.57
N VAL A 294 15.75 5.64 21.67
CA VAL A 294 14.57 5.61 20.81
C VAL A 294 13.40 4.97 21.56
N THR A 295 12.22 5.59 21.52
CA THR A 295 11.00 5.05 22.12
C THR A 295 9.91 4.82 21.08
N LEU A 296 9.09 3.81 21.34
CA LEU A 296 7.93 3.43 20.52
C LEU A 296 6.66 3.75 21.31
N ALA A 297 5.66 4.33 20.65
CA ALA A 297 4.38 4.66 21.29
C ALA A 297 3.21 4.50 20.32
N VAL A 298 2.11 3.90 20.78
CA VAL A 298 0.85 3.85 20.03
C VAL A 298 0.23 5.26 20.02
N THR A 299 -0.01 5.84 18.85
CA THR A 299 -0.66 7.15 18.67
C THR A 299 -2.17 7.04 18.52
N ARG A 300 -2.65 5.94 17.91
CA ARG A 300 -4.07 5.62 17.75
C ARG A 300 -4.24 4.10 17.69
N ARG A 301 -5.36 3.61 18.21
CA ARG A 301 -5.82 2.24 18.02
C ARG A 301 -7.20 2.27 17.37
N PHE A 302 -7.47 1.27 16.54
CA PHE A 302 -8.81 0.94 16.06
C PHE A 302 -9.03 -0.58 16.11
N VAL A 303 -10.29 -0.99 16.09
CA VAL A 303 -10.71 -2.38 15.91
C VAL A 303 -11.68 -2.45 14.73
N VAL A 304 -11.47 -3.40 13.82
CA VAL A 304 -12.52 -3.91 12.93
C VAL A 304 -13.12 -5.13 13.63
N GLN A 305 -14.43 -5.16 13.83
CA GLN A 305 -15.12 -6.31 14.45
C GLN A 305 -15.57 -7.30 13.38
N ASP A 306 -15.59 -8.59 13.72
CA ASP A 306 -16.01 -9.63 12.78
C ASP A 306 -17.47 -9.43 12.33
N GLY A 307 -17.66 -9.31 11.01
CA GLY A 307 -18.96 -9.07 10.38
C GLY A 307 -19.45 -7.61 10.43
N VAL A 308 -18.63 -6.67 10.91
CA VAL A 308 -18.96 -5.23 11.00
C VAL A 308 -17.99 -4.43 10.13
N PRO A 309 -18.39 -3.99 8.92
CA PRO A 309 -17.55 -3.17 8.07
C PRO A 309 -17.25 -1.79 8.70
N GLY A 310 -15.99 -1.36 8.58
CA GLY A 310 -15.50 -0.07 9.10
C GLY A 310 -14.70 -0.19 10.40
N LEU A 311 -14.23 0.96 10.87
CA LEU A 311 -13.38 1.11 12.05
C LEU A 311 -14.19 1.43 13.31
N GLN A 312 -13.76 0.91 14.46
CA GLN A 312 -14.28 1.22 15.79
C GLN A 312 -13.13 1.70 16.70
N ASP A 313 -13.39 2.66 17.59
CA ASP A 313 -12.41 3.16 18.56
C ASP A 313 -12.13 2.14 19.69
N ALA A 314 -10.88 2.12 20.19
CA ALA A 314 -10.34 1.11 21.14
C ALA A 314 -9.07 1.57 21.89
#